data_AF-A0A3D4E9R1-F1
#
_entry.id   AF-A0A3D4E9R1-F1
#
_cell.length_a   1.000
_cell.length_b   1.000
_cell.length_c   1.000
_cell.angle_alpha   90.00
_cell.angle_beta   90.00
_cell.angle_gamma   90.00
#
_symmetry.space_group_name_H-M   'P 1'
#
loop_
_entity.id
_entity.type
_entity.pdbx_description
1 polymer ?
#
loop_
_entity_poly.entity_id
_entity_poly.type
_entity_poly.pdbx_seq_one_letter_code
_entity_poly.pdbx_strand_id
1 'polypeptide(L)' 'MKMFLTRMGEATRMIITGDLTQTDLPRGQVSGLRDAVETLERINEISFHYFSSNDVVRHSLVSKIVHAYEALHKNKYDD' A
#
# COMPACT_ATOMS: atom_id res chain seq x y z
N MET A 1 13.74 -2.22 -0.09
CA MET A 1 13.73 -1.00 -0.93
C MET A 1 15.05 -0.24 -1.08
N LYS A 2 16.04 -0.48 -0.21
CA LYS A 2 17.36 0.20 -0.18
C LYS A 2 18.01 0.50 -1.54
N MET A 3 18.08 -0.48 -2.45
CA MET A 3 18.72 -0.34 -3.78
C MET A 3 18.09 0.75 -4.66
N PHE A 4 16.80 1.03 -4.51
CA PHE A 4 16.09 2.04 -5.30
C PHE A 4 16.25 3.42 -4.69
N LEU A 5 15.94 3.55 -3.39
CA LEU A 5 15.97 4.83 -2.66
C LEU A 5 17.36 5.48 -2.66
N THR A 6 18.42 4.67 -2.61
CA THR A 6 19.81 5.15 -2.66
C THR A 6 20.27 5.65 -4.03
N ARG A 7 19.39 5.60 -5.05
CA ARG A 7 19.64 6.19 -6.39
C ARG A 7 19.13 7.62 -6.50
N MET A 8 18.56 8.19 -5.44
CA MET A 8 18.12 9.58 -5.42
C MET A 8 19.32 10.51 -5.60
N GLY A 9 19.24 11.37 -6.62
CA GLY A 9 20.25 12.38 -6.93
C GLY A 9 19.90 13.76 -6.36
N GLU A 10 20.84 14.69 -6.45
CA GLU A 10 20.61 16.08 -6.05
C GLU A 10 19.44 16.71 -6.82
N ALA A 11 18.70 17.60 -6.15
CA ALA A 11 17.53 18.30 -6.71
C ALA A 11 16.41 17.39 -7.27
N THR A 12 16.34 16.13 -6.87
CA THR A 12 15.25 15.21 -7.25
C THR A 12 14.18 15.11 -6.16
N ARG A 13 13.00 14.62 -6.54
CA ARG A 13 11.93 14.20 -5.60
C ARG A 13 11.48 12.80 -6.01
N MET A 14 11.18 11.94 -5.04
CA MET A 14 10.63 10.62 -5.28
C MET A 14 9.29 10.48 -4.58
N ILE A 15 8.35 9.81 -5.25
CA ILE A 15 7.08 9.36 -4.67
C ILE A 15 7.01 7.87 -4.95
N ILE A 16 6.82 7.09 -3.90
CA ILE A 16 6.63 5.64 -3.99
C ILE A 16 5.21 5.33 -3.54
N THR A 17 4.49 4.59 -4.37
CA THR A 17 3.11 4.18 -4.12
C THR A 17 3.02 2.67 -4.11
N GLY A 18 2.15 2.12 -3.27
CA GLY A 18 1.84 0.69 -3.29
C GLY A 18 0.78 0.34 -2.24
N ASP A 19 0.25 -0.87 -2.35
CA ASP A 19 -0.69 -1.45 -1.39
C ASP A 19 0.07 -2.44 -0.50
N LEU A 20 0.10 -2.18 0.81
CA LEU A 20 0.78 -3.02 1.80
C LEU A 20 0.18 -4.42 1.93
N THR A 21 -1.06 -4.62 1.48
CA THR A 21 -1.78 -5.91 1.53
C THR A 21 -1.51 -6.78 0.31
N GLN A 22 -1.04 -6.19 -0.79
CA GLN A 22 -0.77 -6.88 -2.04
C GLN A 22 0.70 -7.30 -2.10
N THR A 23 0.98 -8.49 -1.58
CA THR A 23 2.33 -9.07 -1.60
C THR A 23 2.33 -10.40 -2.35
N ASP A 24 2.88 -10.39 -3.57
CA ASP A 24 3.11 -11.60 -4.37
C ASP A 24 4.46 -12.24 -4.07
N LEU A 25 4.77 -12.42 -2.78
CA LEU A 25 6.05 -12.94 -2.31
C LEU A 25 5.91 -14.38 -1.79
N PRO A 26 6.93 -15.22 -1.96
CA PRO A 26 7.03 -16.49 -1.26
C PRO A 26 6.83 -16.35 0.25
N ARG A 27 6.28 -17.41 0.88
CA ARG A 27 6.05 -17.42 2.33
C ARG A 27 7.32 -17.14 3.12
N GLY A 28 7.20 -16.29 4.14
CA GLY A 28 8.30 -15.91 5.03
C GLY A 28 9.20 -14.80 4.48
N GLN A 29 8.97 -14.32 3.26
CA GLN A 29 9.70 -13.17 2.73
C GLN A 29 9.06 -11.85 3.16
N VAL A 30 9.89 -10.91 3.62
CA VAL A 30 9.43 -9.59 4.03
C VAL A 30 9.16 -8.72 2.79
N SER A 31 8.01 -8.04 2.78
CA SER A 31 7.70 -7.06 1.74
C SER A 31 8.68 -5.90 1.75
N GLY A 32 9.27 -5.60 0.60
CA GLY A 32 10.19 -4.49 0.47
C GLY A 32 9.55 -3.13 0.75
N LEU A 33 8.23 -2.98 0.54
CA LEU A 33 7.48 -1.76 0.87
C LEU A 33 7.24 -1.66 2.39
N ARG A 34 6.84 -2.76 3.04
CA ARG A 34 6.64 -2.80 4.49
C ARG A 34 7.96 -2.55 5.24
N ASP A 35 9.02 -3.22 4.81
CA ASP A 35 10.39 -2.99 5.30
C ASP A 35 10.82 -1.51 5.18
N ALA A 36 10.49 -0.87 4.05
CA ALA A 36 10.81 0.54 3.84
C ALA A 36 10.06 1.45 4.81
N VAL A 37 8.76 1.22 5.00
CA VAL A 37 7.93 2.00 5.93
C VAL A 37 8.51 1.90 7.34
N GLU A 38 8.69 0.69 7.87
CA GLU A 38 9.18 0.46 9.22
C GLU A 38 10.60 1.01 9.44
N THR A 39 11.47 0.89 8.44
CA THR A 39 12.88 1.34 8.54
C THR A 39 13.00 2.87 8.48
N LEU A 40 12.15 3.54 7.69
CA LEU A 40 12.32 4.95 7.35
C LEU A 40 11.36 5.88 8.11
N GLU A 41 10.44 5.34 8.91
CA GLU A 41 9.43 6.09 9.67
C GLU A 41 10.02 7.20 10.56
N ARG A 42 11.26 7.05 11.00
CA ARG A 42 11.94 8.01 11.90
C ARG A 42 12.75 9.09 11.19
N ILE A 43 12.75 9.12 9.85
CA ILE A 43 13.49 10.11 9.05
C ILE A 43 12.56 11.28 8.75
N ASN A 44 12.86 12.46 9.31
CA ASN A 44 11.98 13.63 9.26
C ASN A 44 11.74 14.17 7.84
N GLU A 45 12.66 13.90 6.92
CA GLU A 45 12.59 14.31 5.52
C GLU A 45 11.68 13.43 4.66
N ILE A 46 11.20 12.29 5.20
CA ILE A 46 10.33 11.34 4.51
C ILE A 46 8.94 11.41 5.13
N SER A 47 7.94 11.71 4.30
CA SER A 47 6.54 11.70 4.72
C SER A 47 5.83 10.43 4.25
N PHE A 48 5.00 9.88 5.12
CA PHE A 48 4.14 8.74 4.81
C PHE A 48 2.68 9.19 4.75
N HIS A 49 2.01 8.87 3.65
CA HIS A 49 0.59 9.16 3.44
C HIS A 49 -0.16 7.85 3.21
N TYR A 50 -1.10 7.55 4.11
CA TYR A 50 -1.95 6.38 4.02
C TYR A 50 -3.33 6.79 3.52
N PHE A 51 -3.77 6.13 2.45
CA PHE A 51 -5.10 6.33 1.89
C PHE A 51 -6.04 5.23 2.39
N SER A 52 -7.28 5.61 2.62
CA SER A 52 -8.37 4.73 2.98
C SER A 52 -9.31 4.51 1.78
N SER A 53 -10.29 3.62 1.93
CA SER A 53 -11.33 3.43 0.92
C SER A 53 -12.13 4.71 0.62
N ASN A 54 -12.21 5.64 1.59
CA ASN A 54 -12.89 6.93 1.45
C ASN A 54 -12.15 7.91 0.53
N ASP A 55 -10.84 7.74 0.36
CA ASP A 55 -10.01 8.60 -0.49
C ASP A 55 -10.07 8.20 -1.96
N VAL A 56 -10.75 7.09 -2.28
CA VAL A 56 -10.81 6.53 -3.63
C VAL A 56 -12.13 6.91 -4.30
N VAL A 57 -12.04 7.80 -5.28
CA VAL A 57 -13.15 8.12 -6.19
C VAL A 57 -13.31 7.00 -7.20
N ARG A 58 -14.43 6.29 -7.14
CA ARG A 58 -14.77 5.21 -8.08
C ARG A 58 -16.03 5.56 -8.86
N HIS A 59 -16.12 5.07 -10.09
CA HIS A 59 -17.38 5.10 -10.82
C HIS A 59 -18.45 4.33 -10.04
N SER A 60 -19.70 4.82 -10.06
CA SER A 60 -20.81 4.30 -9.24
C SER A 60 -21.02 2.78 -9.39
N LEU A 61 -20.90 2.27 -10.62
CA LEU A 61 -20.97 0.83 -10.90
C LEU A 61 -19.83 0.04 -10.26
N VAL A 62 -18.60 0.56 -10.31
CA VAL A 62 -17.43 -0.11 -9.73
C VAL A 62 -17.57 -0.21 -8.22
N SER A 63 -18.03 0.84 -7.55
CA SER A 63 -18.30 0.79 -6.10
C SER A 63 -19.32 -0.29 -5.75
N LYS A 64 -20.40 -0.41 -6.54
CA LYS A 64 -21.42 -1.47 -6.34
C LYS A 64 -20.82 -2.87 -6.48
N ILE A 65 -19.96 -3.08 -7.49
CA ILE A 65 -19.27 -4.36 -7.70
C ILE A 65 -18.37 -4.68 -6.50
N VAL A 66 -17.53 -3.74 -6.07
CA VAL A 66 -16.62 -3.94 -4.92
C VAL A 66 -17.41 -4.29 -3.66
N HIS A 67 -18.45 -3.52 -3.32
CA HIS A 67 -19.28 -3.81 -2.14
C HIS A 67 -19.96 -5.19 -2.21
N ALA A 68 -20.38 -5.64 -3.39
CA ALA A 68 -20.98 -6.96 -3.55
C ALA A 68 -19.98 -8.10 -3.25
N TYR A 69 -18.71 -7.96 -3.69
CA TYR A 69 -17.66 -8.92 -3.35
C TYR A 69 -17.30 -8.87 -1.86
N GLU A 70 -17.16 -7.67 -1.28
CA GLU A 70 -16.86 -7.51 0.15
C GLU A 70 -17.93 -8.15 1.04
N ALA A 71 -19.22 -7.97 0.71
CA ALA A 71 -20.32 -8.58 1.44
C ALA A 71 -20.31 -10.11 1.39
N LEU A 72 -19.95 -10.70 0.24
CA LEU A 72 -19.80 -12.16 0.09
C LEU A 72 -18.64 -12.71 0.92
N HIS A 73 -17.52 -11.99 0.98
CA HIS A 73 -16.35 -12.41 1.74
C HIS A 73 -16.57 -12.30 3.26
N LYS A 74 -17.28 -11.27 3.73
CA LYS A 74 -17.58 -11.09 5.15
C LYS A 74 -18.44 -12.22 5.73
N ASN A 75 -19.48 -12.64 5.00
CA ASN A 75 -20.36 -13.74 5.41
C ASN A 75 -19.71 -15.14 5.40
N LYS A 76 -18.52 -15.32 4.81
CA LYS A 76 -17.84 -16.62 4.76
C LYS A 76 -16.85 -16.87 5.90
N TYR A 77 -16.51 -15.86 6.68
CA TYR A 77 -15.49 -15.94 7.74
C TYR A 77 -15.99 -15.45 9.11
N ASP A 78 -17.25 -14.99 9.20
CA ASP A 78 -17.92 -14.60 10.45
C ASP A 78 -18.86 -15.71 11.00
N ASP A 79 -18.74 -16.96 10.51
CA ASP A 79 -19.36 -18.21 11.04
C ASP A 79 -18.29 -19.13 11.67
#